data_AF-A0A7K4HD48-F1
#
_entry.id   AF-A0A7K4HD48-F1
#
_cell.length_a   1.000
_cell.length_b   1.000
_cell.length_c   1.000
_cell.angle_alpha   90.00
_cell.angle_beta   90.00
_cell.angle_gamma   90.00
#
_symmetry.space_group_name_H-M   'P 1'
#
loop_
_entity.id
_entity.type
_entity.pdbx_description
1 polymer ?
#
loop_
_entity_poly.entity_id
_entity_poly.type
_entity_poly.pdbx_seq_one_letter_code
_entity_poly.pdbx_strand_id
1 'polypeptide(L)'
;MVYSAIGSEEYSIIVIVCLIISAFILYLITGRIADRFGRKPVFLIYTILYPVSVILQYTWAFHVPNFAERFIIVIIVKSISMASRGGIWTLATLISFELVPTEVRGLGNGLQTFVMFAFGTFRILIVAPLFPVVGIQFVAIVSCLFMFPIIPLLIRFIPETKKLDLKNISL
;
A
#
# COMPACT_ATOMS: atom_id res chain seq x y z
N MET A 1 21.13 -8.73 19.63
CA MET A 1 21.67 -9.34 18.39
C MET A 1 20.77 -9.18 17.15
N VAL A 2 19.73 -8.34 17.15
CA VAL A 2 18.95 -8.02 15.93
C VAL A 2 19.34 -6.65 15.34
N TYR A 3 19.90 -5.76 16.15
CA TYR A 3 20.43 -4.46 15.71
C TYR A 3 21.83 -4.51 15.07
N SER A 4 22.59 -5.60 15.26
CA SER A 4 23.96 -5.72 14.73
C SER A 4 24.03 -6.29 13.30
N ALA A 5 22.92 -6.82 12.76
CA ALA A 5 22.85 -7.34 11.39
C ALA A 5 22.23 -6.34 10.39
N ILE A 6 21.77 -5.18 10.89
CA ILE A 6 21.32 -3.98 10.14
C ILE A 6 22.35 -2.85 10.40
N GLY A 7 23.63 -3.22 10.48
CA GLY A 7 24.65 -2.57 11.30
C GLY A 7 25.40 -1.37 10.70
N SER A 8 24.77 -0.50 9.91
CA SER A 8 25.22 0.90 9.80
C SER A 8 24.04 1.79 9.44
N GLU A 9 23.99 3.00 10.03
CA GLU A 9 22.99 4.02 9.68
C GLU A 9 22.94 4.25 8.16
N GLU A 10 24.09 4.11 7.50
CA GLU A 10 24.27 4.24 6.05
C GLU A 10 23.38 3.28 5.26
N TYR A 11 23.32 1.99 5.60
CA TYR A 11 22.47 1.02 4.88
C TYR A 11 20.99 1.33 5.05
N SER A 12 20.58 1.79 6.24
CA SER A 12 19.18 2.17 6.49
C SER A 12 18.79 3.40 5.67
N ILE A 13 19.68 4.40 5.58
CA ILE A 13 19.48 5.59 4.75
C ILE A 13 19.39 5.19 3.27
N ILE A 14 20.30 4.34 2.78
CA ILE A 14 20.28 3.86 1.40
C ILE A 14 18.94 3.18 1.09
N VAL A 15 18.47 2.29 1.97
CA VAL A 15 17.17 1.63 1.79
C VAL A 15 16.05 2.67 1.73
N ILE A 16 15.99 3.63 2.65
CA ILE A 16 14.95 4.66 2.68
C ILE A 16 14.96 5.50 1.39
N VAL A 17 16.14 5.94 0.94
CA VAL A 17 16.29 6.73 -0.30
C VAL A 17 15.83 5.91 -1.51
N CYS A 18 16.27 4.65 -1.63
CA CYS A 18 15.81 3.76 -2.69
C CYS A 18 14.29 3.58 -2.69
N LEU A 19 13.67 3.47 -1.50
CA LEU A 19 12.23 3.34 -1.37
C LEU A 19 11.46 4.60 -1.77
N ILE A 20 11.99 5.78 -1.47
CA ILE A 20 11.38 7.05 -1.85
C ILE A 20 11.44 7.21 -3.38
N ILE A 21 12.60 6.98 -3.98
CA ILE A 21 12.80 7.09 -5.43
C ILE A 21 11.93 6.07 -6.16
N SER A 22 11.92 4.82 -5.71
CA SER A 22 11.12 3.77 -6.33
C SER A 22 9.62 4.06 -6.19
N ALA A 23 9.17 4.51 -5.02
CA ALA A 23 7.79 4.91 -4.81
C ALA A 23 7.40 6.04 -5.78
N PHE A 24 8.21 7.10 -5.90
CA PHE A 24 7.93 8.23 -6.79
C PHE A 24 7.78 7.79 -8.25
N ILE A 25 8.71 6.98 -8.76
CA ILE A 25 8.66 6.44 -10.13
C ILE A 25 7.41 5.57 -10.32
N LEU A 26 7.14 4.66 -9.38
CA LEU A 26 6.01 3.75 -9.45
C LEU A 26 4.67 4.50 -9.34
N TYR A 27 4.57 5.58 -8.57
CA TYR A 27 3.38 6.43 -8.50
C TYR A 27 3.05 7.05 -9.86
N LEU A 28 4.04 7.60 -10.56
CA LEU A 28 3.86 8.19 -11.89
C LEU A 28 3.38 7.14 -12.91
N ILE A 29 3.93 5.93 -12.83
CA ILE A 29 3.52 4.81 -13.69
C ILE A 29 2.11 4.34 -13.33
N THR A 30 1.78 4.27 -12.05
CA THR A 30 0.49 3.84 -11.52
C THR A 30 -0.66 4.66 -12.11
N GLY A 31 -0.51 5.98 -12.19
CA GLY A 31 -1.52 6.85 -12.81
C GLY A 31 -1.80 6.47 -14.26
N ARG A 32 -0.74 6.29 -15.07
CA ARG A 32 -0.89 5.87 -16.47
C ARG A 32 -1.50 4.49 -16.63
N ILE A 33 -1.14 3.55 -15.76
CA ILE A 33 -1.72 2.19 -15.77
C ILE A 33 -3.21 2.25 -15.41
N ALA A 34 -3.58 3.04 -14.41
CA ALA A 34 -4.97 3.25 -13.99
C ALA A 34 -5.83 3.85 -15.09
N ASP A 35 -5.31 4.83 -15.82
CA ASP A 35 -6.01 5.44 -16.95
C ASP A 35 -6.18 4.44 -18.10
N ARG A 36 -5.16 3.63 -18.38
CA ARG A 36 -5.18 2.65 -19.49
C ARG A 36 -6.06 1.44 -19.21
N PHE A 37 -5.95 0.83 -18.03
CA PHE A 37 -6.65 -0.43 -17.70
C PHE A 37 -7.97 -0.22 -16.96
N GLY A 38 -8.20 0.96 -16.39
CA GLY A 38 -9.35 1.24 -15.54
C GLY A 38 -8.94 1.27 -14.07
N ARG A 39 -9.62 2.11 -13.28
CA ARG A 39 -9.26 2.37 -11.88
C ARG A 39 -9.55 1.17 -10.97
N LYS A 40 -10.69 0.50 -11.18
CA LYS A 40 -11.12 -0.68 -10.40
C LYS A 40 -10.16 -1.88 -10.53
N PRO A 41 -9.80 -2.38 -11.73
CA PRO A 41 -8.89 -3.52 -11.84
C PRO A 41 -7.51 -3.22 -11.27
N VAL A 42 -6.99 -2.01 -11.49
CA VAL A 42 -5.67 -1.61 -10.99
C VAL A 42 -5.70 -1.49 -9.45
N PHE A 43 -6.79 -1.00 -8.88
CA PHE A 43 -6.98 -0.95 -7.42
C PHE A 43 -6.99 -2.35 -6.79
N LEU A 44 -7.67 -3.31 -7.43
CA LEU A 44 -7.69 -4.70 -6.96
C LEU A 44 -6.31 -5.36 -7.06
N ILE A 45 -5.58 -5.11 -8.15
CA ILE A 45 -4.20 -5.60 -8.32
C ILE A 45 -3.32 -5.10 -7.16
N TYR A 46 -3.34 -3.81 -6.83
CA TYR A 46 -2.53 -3.31 -5.71
C TYR A 46 -2.98 -3.84 -4.35
N THR A 47 -4.29 -4.04 -4.16
CA THR A 47 -4.85 -4.63 -2.93
C THR A 47 -4.33 -6.05 -2.69
N ILE A 48 -4.07 -6.81 -3.76
CA ILE A 48 -3.48 -8.16 -3.67
C ILE A 48 -1.94 -8.08 -3.62
N LEU A 49 -1.35 -7.23 -4.44
CA LEU A 49 0.11 -7.12 -4.58
C LEU A 49 0.78 -6.65 -3.28
N TYR A 50 0.12 -5.78 -2.52
CA TYR A 50 0.64 -5.30 -1.24
C TYR A 50 0.82 -6.43 -0.20
N PRO A 51 -0.22 -7.17 0.22
CA PRO A 51 -0.06 -8.24 1.21
C PRO A 51 0.85 -9.37 0.71
N VAL A 52 0.81 -9.71 -0.57
CA VAL A 52 1.71 -10.73 -1.17
C VAL A 52 3.17 -10.29 -1.04
N SER A 53 3.47 -9.03 -1.36
CA SER A 53 4.83 -8.50 -1.26
C SER A 53 5.35 -8.47 0.18
N VAL A 54 4.47 -8.13 1.14
CA VAL A 54 4.82 -8.16 2.57
C VAL A 54 5.07 -9.59 3.07
N ILE A 55 4.23 -10.55 2.67
CA ILE A 55 4.43 -11.96 3.02
C ILE A 55 5.75 -12.47 2.43
N LEU A 56 6.02 -12.18 1.15
CA LEU A 56 7.25 -12.58 0.48
C LEU A 56 8.49 -12.01 1.16
N GLN A 57 8.40 -10.77 1.65
CA GLN A 57 9.49 -10.15 2.41
C GLN A 57 9.84 -10.93 3.68
N TYR A 58 8.83 -11.29 4.47
CA TYR A 58 9.07 -11.91 5.78
C TYR A 58 9.28 -13.43 5.71
N THR A 59 8.82 -14.10 4.66
CA THR A 59 8.95 -15.56 4.48
C THR A 59 10.14 -15.98 3.63
N TRP A 60 10.52 -15.19 2.63
CA TRP A 60 11.61 -15.54 1.71
C TRP A 60 12.79 -14.58 1.85
N ALA A 61 12.56 -13.28 1.66
CA ALA A 61 13.66 -12.32 1.59
C ALA A 61 14.50 -12.30 2.88
N PHE A 62 13.87 -12.50 4.04
CA PHE A 62 14.58 -12.49 5.32
C PHE A 62 15.46 -13.73 5.57
N HIS A 63 15.16 -14.86 4.91
CA HIS A 63 15.85 -16.13 5.10
C HIS A 63 17.04 -16.35 4.14
N VAL A 64 17.33 -15.38 3.27
CA VAL A 64 18.47 -15.44 2.35
C VAL A 64 19.79 -15.36 3.14
N PRO A 65 20.68 -16.37 3.03
CA PRO A 65 21.90 -16.44 3.82
C PRO A 65 22.95 -15.40 3.38
N ASN A 66 23.03 -15.09 2.08
CA ASN A 66 23.96 -14.10 1.55
C ASN A 66 23.46 -12.67 1.82
N PHE A 67 24.28 -11.83 2.46
CA PHE A 67 23.92 -10.46 2.84
C PHE A 67 23.63 -9.57 1.63
N ALA A 68 24.49 -9.59 0.60
CA ALA A 68 24.36 -8.71 -0.55
C ALA A 68 23.08 -9.02 -1.36
N GLU A 69 22.80 -10.30 -1.57
CA GLU A 69 21.57 -10.77 -2.24
C GLU A 69 20.34 -10.43 -1.41
N ARG A 70 20.37 -10.70 -0.09
CA ARG A 70 19.28 -10.35 0.82
C ARG A 70 18.96 -8.85 0.76
N PHE A 71 19.98 -8.01 0.77
CA PHE A 71 19.81 -6.55 0.76
C PHE A 71 19.10 -6.08 -0.51
N ILE A 72 19.53 -6.56 -1.67
CA ILE A 72 18.92 -6.23 -2.97
C ILE A 72 17.47 -6.72 -3.02
N ILE A 73 17.22 -7.97 -2.63
CA ILE A 73 15.88 -8.56 -2.64
C ILE A 73 14.93 -7.78 -1.72
N VAL A 74 15.37 -7.44 -0.51
CA VAL A 74 14.57 -6.66 0.45
C VAL A 74 14.21 -5.30 -0.13
N ILE A 75 15.14 -4.60 -0.78
CA ILE A 75 14.87 -3.30 -1.41
C ILE A 75 13.81 -3.43 -2.49
N ILE A 76 13.92 -4.44 -3.36
CA ILE A 76 12.97 -4.66 -4.46
C ILE A 76 11.57 -4.95 -3.91
N VAL A 77 11.46 -5.92 -3.00
CA VAL A 77 10.17 -6.34 -2.44
C VAL A 77 9.54 -5.23 -1.59
N LYS A 78 10.34 -4.49 -0.81
CA LYS A 78 9.84 -3.30 -0.08
C LYS A 78 9.40 -2.20 -1.02
N SER A 79 10.11 -1.96 -2.12
CA SER A 79 9.75 -0.95 -3.12
C SER A 79 8.39 -1.25 -3.72
N ILE A 80 8.15 -2.51 -4.11
CA ILE A 80 6.86 -2.97 -4.64
C ILE A 80 5.75 -2.81 -3.58
N SER A 81 6.03 -3.18 -2.33
CA SER A 81 5.07 -3.01 -1.22
C SER A 81 4.72 -1.55 -0.99
N MET A 82 5.71 -0.65 -0.97
CA MET A 82 5.54 0.79 -0.77
C MET A 82 4.72 1.40 -1.91
N ALA A 83 5.05 1.05 -3.15
CA ALA A 83 4.33 1.48 -4.33
C ALA A 83 2.88 0.97 -4.35
N SER A 84 2.64 -0.29 -3.98
CA SER A 84 1.29 -0.85 -3.95
C SER A 84 0.41 -0.16 -2.91
N ARG A 85 0.95 0.05 -1.70
CA ARG A 85 0.27 0.80 -0.63
C ARG A 85 -0.05 2.22 -1.09
N GLY A 86 0.89 2.83 -1.78
CA GLY A 86 0.71 4.13 -2.39
C GLY A 86 -0.38 4.16 -3.45
N GLY A 87 -0.33 3.24 -4.40
CA GLY A 87 -1.32 3.12 -5.48
C GLY A 87 -2.73 2.92 -4.95
N ILE A 88 -2.90 2.13 -3.89
CA ILE A 88 -4.18 2.00 -3.16
C ILE A 88 -4.66 3.37 -2.68
N TRP A 89 -3.81 4.14 -2.01
CA TRP A 89 -4.20 5.46 -1.49
C TRP A 89 -4.59 6.41 -2.63
N THR A 90 -3.76 6.53 -3.66
CA THR A 90 -4.02 7.40 -4.82
C THR A 90 -5.32 7.03 -5.53
N LEU A 91 -5.54 5.74 -5.79
CA LEU A 91 -6.74 5.27 -6.48
C LEU A 91 -7.99 5.38 -5.62
N ALA A 92 -7.90 5.11 -4.31
CA ALA A 92 -9.01 5.30 -3.39
C ALA A 92 -9.46 6.76 -3.34
N THR A 93 -8.53 7.71 -3.34
CA THR A 93 -8.82 9.14 -3.39
C THR A 93 -9.43 9.54 -4.74
N LEU A 94 -8.89 9.02 -5.86
CA LEU A 94 -9.41 9.29 -7.20
C LEU A 94 -10.86 8.80 -7.39
N ILE A 95 -11.16 7.57 -6.97
CA ILE A 95 -12.52 7.00 -7.02
C ILE A 95 -13.46 7.81 -6.11
N SER A 96 -12.98 8.24 -4.93
CA SER A 96 -13.78 9.07 -4.02
C SER A 96 -14.14 10.41 -4.64
N PHE A 97 -13.23 11.05 -5.38
CA PHE A 97 -13.54 12.29 -6.10
C PHE A 97 -14.53 12.11 -7.25
N GLU A 98 -14.59 10.92 -7.86
CA GLU A 98 -15.59 10.61 -8.89
C GLU A 98 -16.97 10.34 -8.32
N LEU A 99 -17.04 9.75 -7.11
CA LEU A 99 -18.30 9.41 -6.45
C LEU A 99 -18.92 10.59 -5.69
N VAL A 100 -18.10 11.53 -5.23
CA VAL A 100 -18.54 12.65 -4.38
C VAL A 100 -18.85 13.89 -5.25
N PRO A 101 -20.01 14.54 -5.06
CA PRO A 101 -20.39 15.78 -5.76
C PRO A 101 -19.38 16.89 -5.54
N THR A 102 -19.20 17.74 -6.56
CA THR A 102 -18.20 18.81 -6.62
C THR A 102 -18.21 19.73 -5.40
N GLU A 103 -19.39 20.00 -4.86
CA GLU A 103 -19.64 20.94 -3.77
C GLU A 103 -19.12 20.43 -2.43
N VAL A 104 -19.04 19.10 -2.27
CA VAL A 104 -18.67 18.43 -1.00
C VAL A 104 -17.42 17.56 -1.13
N ARG A 105 -16.68 17.63 -2.25
CA ARG A 105 -15.43 16.87 -2.47
C ARG A 105 -14.38 17.10 -1.38
N GLY A 106 -14.26 18.34 -0.89
CA GLY A 106 -13.34 18.67 0.20
C GLY A 106 -13.69 17.94 1.50
N LEU A 107 -14.98 17.93 1.86
CA LEU A 107 -15.50 17.21 3.02
C LEU A 107 -15.36 15.68 2.85
N GLY A 108 -15.67 15.15 1.67
CA GLY A 108 -15.53 13.72 1.37
C GLY A 108 -14.10 13.21 1.52
N ASN A 109 -13.13 13.92 0.95
CA ASN A 109 -11.71 13.57 1.08
C ASN A 109 -11.20 13.76 2.51
N GLY A 110 -11.66 14.82 3.19
CA GLY A 110 -11.34 15.05 4.60
C GLY A 110 -11.81 13.90 5.50
N LEU A 111 -13.06 13.46 5.33
CA LEU A 111 -13.63 12.33 6.06
C LEU A 111 -12.91 11.02 5.73
N GLN A 112 -12.64 10.76 4.46
CA GLN A 112 -11.86 9.60 4.02
C GLN A 112 -10.49 9.55 4.71
N THR A 113 -9.77 10.67 4.68
CA THR A 113 -8.43 10.80 5.27
C THR A 113 -8.49 10.65 6.79
N PHE A 114 -9.49 11.24 7.45
CA PHE A 114 -9.72 11.10 8.88
C PHE A 114 -9.94 9.63 9.27
N VAL A 115 -10.83 8.93 8.58
CA VAL A 115 -11.10 7.50 8.80
C VAL A 115 -9.81 6.69 8.60
N MET A 116 -9.06 6.93 7.53
CA MET A 116 -7.79 6.24 7.27
C MET A 116 -6.78 6.42 8.43
N PHE A 117 -6.58 7.65 8.90
CA PHE A 117 -5.64 7.90 10.00
C PHE A 117 -6.15 7.36 11.33
N ALA A 118 -7.45 7.48 11.63
CA ALA A 118 -8.04 6.95 12.86
C ALA A 118 -7.83 5.42 12.94
N PHE A 119 -8.26 4.67 11.93
CA PHE A 119 -8.05 3.23 11.88
C PHE A 119 -6.56 2.84 11.80
N GLY A 120 -5.73 3.66 11.13
CA GLY A 120 -4.28 3.48 11.11
C GLY A 120 -3.66 3.57 12.51
N THR A 121 -4.08 4.54 13.31
CA THR A 121 -3.64 4.72 14.70
C THR A 121 -4.15 3.58 15.59
N PHE A 122 -5.43 3.20 15.47
CA PHE A 122 -5.97 2.05 16.22
C PHE A 122 -5.19 0.77 15.92
N ARG A 123 -4.84 0.52 14.64
CA ARG A 123 -3.99 -0.62 14.26
C ARG A 123 -2.67 -0.57 15.00
N ILE A 124 -1.99 0.58 15.02
CA ILE A 124 -0.70 0.74 15.68
C ILE A 124 -0.81 0.51 17.20
N LEU A 125 -1.85 1.02 17.85
CA LEU A 125 -2.06 0.83 19.30
C LEU A 125 -2.22 -0.64 19.69
N ILE A 126 -2.83 -1.45 18.83
CA ILE A 126 -2.98 -2.89 19.05
C ILE A 126 -1.69 -3.65 18.69
N VAL A 127 -1.06 -3.30 17.57
CA VAL A 127 0.07 -4.04 16.98
C VAL A 127 1.40 -3.75 17.67
N ALA A 128 1.67 -2.49 18.03
CA ALA A 128 2.95 -2.09 18.64
C ALA A 128 3.30 -2.87 19.93
N PRO A 129 2.39 -3.04 20.92
CA PRO A 129 2.71 -3.82 22.13
C PRO A 129 2.89 -5.31 21.87
N LEU A 130 2.42 -5.84 20.74
CA LEU A 130 2.58 -7.25 20.36
C LEU A 130 3.96 -7.56 19.76
N PHE A 131 4.71 -6.55 19.28
CA PHE A 131 6.03 -6.75 18.70
C PHE A 131 7.04 -7.48 19.59
N PRO A 132 7.24 -7.13 20.87
CA PRO A 132 8.20 -7.83 21.73
C PRO A 132 7.77 -9.26 22.11
N VAL A 133 6.47 -9.56 22.09
CA VAL A 133 5.93 -10.86 22.53
C VAL A 133 5.87 -11.87 21.38
N VAL A 134 5.37 -11.44 20.22
CA VAL A 134 5.03 -12.33 19.10
C VAL A 134 6.02 -12.18 17.93
N GLY A 135 6.83 -11.12 17.94
CA GLY A 135 7.80 -10.83 16.89
C GLY A 135 7.18 -10.10 15.69
N ILE A 136 7.99 -9.25 15.06
CA ILE A 136 7.53 -8.37 13.98
C ILE A 136 7.04 -9.11 12.72
N GLN A 137 7.62 -10.29 12.46
CA GLN A 137 7.30 -11.11 11.28
C GLN A 137 5.86 -11.64 11.36
N PHE A 138 5.50 -12.23 12.51
CA PHE A 138 4.18 -12.79 12.71
C PHE A 138 3.11 -11.70 12.67
N VAL A 139 3.35 -10.58 13.35
CA VAL A 139 2.38 -9.48 13.39
C VAL A 139 2.19 -8.84 12.01
N ALA A 140 3.25 -8.75 11.19
CA ALA A 140 3.14 -8.26 9.81
C ALA A 140 2.33 -9.20 8.92
N ILE A 141 2.56 -10.51 9.01
CA ILE A 141 1.82 -11.52 8.21
C ILE A 141 0.34 -11.54 8.60
N VAL A 142 0.03 -11.56 9.91
CA VAL A 142 -1.36 -11.52 10.39
C VAL A 142 -2.07 -10.24 9.94
N SER A 143 -1.39 -9.09 10.00
CA SER A 143 -1.95 -7.82 9.51
C SER A 143 -2.30 -7.86 8.02
N CYS A 144 -1.50 -8.56 7.22
CA CYS A 144 -1.78 -8.76 5.79
C CYS A 144 -2.95 -9.72 5.55
N LEU A 145 -3.12 -10.73 6.40
CA LEU A 145 -4.27 -11.65 6.31
C LEU A 145 -5.60 -10.94 6.48
N PHE A 146 -5.67 -9.93 7.36
CA PHE A 146 -6.86 -9.09 7.54
C PHE A 146 -7.26 -8.28 6.29
N MET A 147 -6.39 -8.17 5.29
CA MET A 147 -6.66 -7.42 4.07
C MET A 147 -7.42 -8.24 3.02
N PHE A 148 -7.30 -9.58 3.03
CA PHE A 148 -7.96 -10.43 2.03
C PHE A 148 -9.50 -10.36 2.06
N PRO A 149 -10.18 -10.30 3.22
CA PRO A 149 -11.64 -10.14 3.28
C PRO A 149 -12.15 -8.82 2.67
N ILE A 150 -11.28 -7.82 2.53
CA ILE A 150 -11.62 -6.53 1.92
C ILE A 150 -11.76 -6.67 0.39
N ILE A 151 -11.01 -7.58 -0.24
CA ILE A 151 -11.04 -7.79 -1.70
C ILE A 151 -12.46 -8.07 -2.23
N PRO A 152 -13.26 -9.03 -1.70
CA PRO A 152 -14.62 -9.26 -2.18
C PRO A 152 -15.55 -8.06 -1.92
N LEU A 153 -15.35 -7.31 -0.84
CA LEU A 153 -16.07 -6.06 -0.58
C LEU A 153 -15.77 -5.02 -1.66
N LEU A 154 -14.50 -4.85 -2.04
CA LEU A 154 -14.11 -3.91 -3.09
C LEU A 154 -14.69 -4.28 -4.45
N ILE A 155 -14.70 -5.58 -4.79
CA ILE A 155 -15.30 -6.05 -6.05
C ILE A 155 -16.80 -5.73 -6.10
N ARG A 156 -17.50 -5.89 -4.96
CA ARG A 156 -18.96 -5.68 -4.86
C ARG A 156 -19.36 -4.22 -4.78
N PHE A 157 -18.63 -3.40 -4.02
CA PHE A 157 -19.04 -2.03 -3.69
C PHE A 157 -18.40 -0.95 -4.56
N ILE A 158 -17.24 -1.20 -5.19
CA ILE A 158 -16.61 -0.20 -6.07
C ILE A 158 -17.14 -0.34 -7.50
N PRO A 159 -17.86 0.64 -8.05
CA PRO A 159 -18.23 0.67 -9.46
C PRO A 159 -17.02 1.00 -10.35
N GLU A 160 -17.05 0.54 -11.60
CA GLU A 160 -16.01 0.87 -12.57
C GLU A 160 -16.26 2.27 -13.16
N THR A 161 -15.51 3.26 -12.67
CA THR A 161 -15.68 4.68 -13.05
C THR A 161 -15.13 5.03 -14.43
N LYS A 162 -14.37 4.14 -15.08
CA LYS A 162 -13.77 4.38 -16.41
C LYS A 162 -14.81 4.64 -17.52
N LYS A 163 -16.08 4.24 -17.32
CA LYS A 163 -17.16 4.39 -18.31
C LYS A 163 -18.16 5.51 -17.99
N LEU A 164 -17.97 6.27 -16.91
CA LEU A 164 -18.76 7.47 -16.67
C LEU A 164 -18.17 8.61 -17.50
N ASP A 165 -18.67 8.68 -18.74
CA ASP A 165 -18.39 9.75 -19.68
C ASP A 165 -18.70 11.10 -19.00
N LEU A 166 -17.66 11.87 -18.70
CA LEU A 166 -17.77 13.24 -18.14
C LEU A 166 -18.53 14.20 -19.08
N LYS A 167 -18.91 13.75 -20.27
CA LYS A 167 -19.78 14.48 -21.21
C LYS A 167 -21.27 14.48 -20.84
N ASN A 168 -21.75 13.59 -19.98
CA ASN A 168 -23.19 13.48 -19.69
C ASN A 168 -23.62 14.07 -18.33
N ILE A 169 -22.72 14.77 -17.63
CA ILE A 169 -23.09 15.61 -16.49
C ILE A 169 -22.97 17.06 -16.93
N SER A 170 -23.88 17.46 -17.83
CA SER A 170 -24.28 18.86 -17.93
C SER A 170 -25.20 19.15 -16.74
N LEU A 171 -24.66 19.85 -15.75
CA LEU A 171 -25.48 20.66 -14.83
C LEU A 171 -26.17 21.78 -15.62
#